data_AF-A0A2T7FT29-F1
#
_entry.id   AF-A0A2T7FT29-F1
#
_cell.length_a   1.000
_cell.length_b   1.000
_cell.length_c   1.000
_cell.angle_alpha   90.00
_cell.angle_beta   90.00
_cell.angle_gamma   90.00
#
_symmetry.space_group_name_H-M   'P 1'
#
loop_
_entity.id
_entity.type
_entity.pdbx_description
1 polymer ?
#
loop_
_entity_poly.entity_id
_entity_poly.type
_entity_poly.pdbx_seq_one_letter_code
_entity_poly.pdbx_strand_id
1 'polypeptide(L)'
;MPLTAGHLQQTVADHAPPVCDEHLRRIATREAGHIVAAAVLDLPLPVRARITPNGGEVLRPARPSYTAEIIKKELVCLMAGRAAEQFLIGDVSSGSESGQQSDLELATALLVAQEY
;
A
#
# COMPACT_ATOMS: atom_id res chain seq x y z
N MET A 1 -18.29 -36.59 11.81
CA MET A 1 -18.38 -35.96 10.47
C MET A 1 -16.99 -35.49 10.07
N PRO A 2 -16.51 -35.80 8.86
CA PRO A 2 -15.24 -35.25 8.38
C PRO A 2 -15.37 -33.74 8.12
N LEU A 3 -14.31 -32.99 8.42
CA LEU A 3 -14.22 -31.58 8.09
C LEU A 3 -14.09 -31.44 6.58
N THR A 4 -14.89 -30.57 5.95
CA THR A 4 -14.87 -30.36 4.49
C THR A 4 -14.56 -28.89 4.17
N ALA A 5 -14.17 -28.62 2.92
CA ALA A 5 -13.99 -27.25 2.43
C ALA A 5 -15.27 -26.41 2.56
N GLY A 6 -16.45 -27.04 2.49
CA GLY A 6 -17.74 -26.36 2.68
C GLY A 6 -17.92 -25.80 4.09
N HIS A 7 -17.42 -26.49 5.12
CA HIS A 7 -17.45 -25.96 6.49
C HIS A 7 -16.57 -24.71 6.61
N LEU A 8 -15.40 -24.68 5.96
CA LEU A 8 -14.52 -23.51 5.95
C LEU A 8 -15.15 -22.32 5.25
N GLN A 9 -15.76 -22.54 4.08
CA GLN A 9 -16.46 -21.49 3.34
C GLN A 9 -17.61 -20.89 4.15
N GLN A 10 -18.38 -21.74 4.84
CA GLN A 10 -19.48 -21.30 5.70
C GLN A 10 -18.96 -20.47 6.88
N THR A 11 -17.95 -20.95 7.60
CA THR A 11 -17.35 -20.20 8.71
C THR A 11 -16.78 -18.85 8.25
N VAL A 12 -16.16 -18.79 7.07
CA VAL A 12 -15.68 -17.52 6.50
C VAL A 12 -16.87 -16.60 6.18
N ALA A 13 -17.93 -17.11 5.55
CA ALA A 13 -19.12 -16.30 5.27
C ALA A 13 -19.79 -15.74 6.54
N ASP A 14 -19.80 -16.53 7.62
CA ASP A 14 -20.44 -16.17 8.88
C ASP A 14 -19.62 -15.16 9.71
N HIS A 15 -18.29 -15.13 9.55
CA HIS A 15 -17.38 -14.36 10.42
C HIS A 15 -16.50 -13.33 9.71
N ALA A 16 -16.33 -13.41 8.38
CA ALA A 16 -15.52 -12.45 7.66
C ALA A 16 -16.23 -11.09 7.60
N PRO A 17 -15.53 -9.98 7.85
CA PRO A 17 -16.10 -8.66 7.66
C PRO A 17 -16.51 -8.49 6.18
N PRO A 18 -17.66 -7.85 5.92
CA PRO A 18 -18.11 -7.62 4.55
C PRO A 18 -17.08 -6.76 3.82
N VAL A 19 -16.69 -7.23 2.65
CA VAL A 19 -15.68 -6.55 1.83
C VAL A 19 -16.40 -5.76 0.74
N CYS A 20 -16.18 -4.45 0.71
CA CYS A 20 -16.70 -3.60 -0.36
C CYS A 20 -15.74 -3.62 -1.55
N ASP A 21 -16.22 -4.03 -2.73
CA ASP A 21 -15.40 -4.10 -3.95
C ASP A 21 -14.78 -2.75 -4.32
N GLU A 22 -15.50 -1.65 -4.08
CA GLU A 22 -14.98 -0.29 -4.30
C GLU A 22 -13.80 0.02 -3.36
N HIS A 23 -13.88 -0.43 -2.11
CA HIS A 23 -12.81 -0.26 -1.14
C HIS A 23 -11.57 -1.06 -1.56
N LEU A 24 -11.74 -2.34 -1.95
CA LEU A 24 -10.62 -3.14 -2.47
C LEU A 24 -10.01 -2.54 -3.73
N ARG A 25 -10.84 -2.01 -4.65
CA ARG A 25 -10.37 -1.35 -5.86
C ARG A 25 -9.53 -0.12 -5.53
N ARG A 26 -9.93 0.64 -4.51
CA ARG A 26 -9.17 1.80 -4.04
C ARG A 26 -7.81 1.39 -3.47
N ILE A 27 -7.77 0.36 -2.60
CA ILE A 27 -6.52 -0.18 -2.08
C ILE A 27 -5.63 -0.67 -3.23
N ALA A 28 -6.18 -1.45 -4.16
CA ALA A 28 -5.44 -1.95 -5.32
C ALA A 28 -4.84 -0.82 -6.17
N THR A 29 -5.60 0.26 -6.36
CA THR A 29 -5.18 1.45 -7.11
C THR A 29 -4.01 2.15 -6.41
N ARG A 30 -4.09 2.30 -5.08
CA ARG A 30 -3.01 2.88 -4.27
C ARG A 30 -1.74 2.05 -4.36
N GLU A 31 -1.84 0.75 -4.09
CA GLU A 31 -0.69 -0.16 -4.13
C GLU A 31 -0.06 -0.19 -5.51
N ALA A 32 -0.86 -0.25 -6.58
CA ALA A 32 -0.36 -0.17 -7.96
C ALA A 32 0.43 1.12 -8.22
N GLY A 33 0.00 2.24 -7.64
CA GLY A 33 0.72 3.51 -7.69
C GLY A 33 2.16 3.40 -7.16
N HIS A 34 2.35 2.77 -5.99
CA HIS A 34 3.68 2.55 -5.43
C HIS A 34 4.54 1.64 -6.32
N ILE A 35 3.96 0.56 -6.85
CA ILE A 35 4.69 -0.39 -7.72
C ILE A 35 5.17 0.30 -9.00
N VAL A 36 4.27 1.05 -9.67
CA VAL A 36 4.59 1.75 -10.92
C VAL A 36 5.64 2.83 -10.68
N ALA A 37 5.50 3.64 -9.63
CA ALA A 37 6.49 4.67 -9.32
C ALA A 37 7.87 4.08 -9.01
N ALA A 38 7.93 2.98 -8.26
CA ALA A 38 9.19 2.30 -8.00
C ALA A 38 9.86 1.83 -9.30
N ALA A 39 9.09 1.25 -10.22
CA ALA A 39 9.60 0.81 -11.53
C ALA A 39 10.11 1.97 -12.39
N VAL A 40 9.38 3.08 -12.44
CA VAL A 40 9.74 4.26 -13.25
C VAL A 40 10.96 4.98 -12.70
N LEU A 41 11.14 5.00 -11.38
CA LEU A 41 12.23 5.71 -10.70
C LEU A 41 13.51 4.89 -10.53
N ASP A 42 13.54 3.67 -11.08
CA ASP A 42 14.64 2.71 -10.89
C ASP A 42 14.91 2.41 -9.40
N LEU A 43 13.83 2.37 -8.62
CA LEU A 43 13.84 1.88 -7.24
C LEU A 43 13.69 0.35 -7.24
N PRO A 44 14.09 -0.33 -6.15
CA PRO A 44 13.98 -1.77 -6.08
C PRO A 44 12.51 -2.17 -6.18
N LEU A 45 12.22 -3.09 -7.09
CA LEU A 45 10.87 -3.60 -7.26
C LEU A 45 10.41 -4.33 -5.99
N PRO A 46 9.10 -4.30 -5.70
CA PRO A 46 8.56 -4.96 -4.53
C PRO A 46 8.70 -6.47 -4.62
N VAL A 47 9.03 -7.08 -3.48
CA VAL A 47 9.08 -8.54 -3.33
C VAL A 47 7.73 -9.12 -2.98
N ARG A 48 6.80 -8.29 -2.50
CA ARG A 48 5.44 -8.67 -2.14
C ARG A 48 4.50 -7.47 -2.26
N ALA A 49 3.30 -7.73 -2.77
CA ALA A 49 2.15 -6.83 -2.67
C ALA A 49 0.96 -7.63 -2.16
N ARG A 50 0.19 -7.09 -1.22
CA ARG A 50 -1.05 -7.70 -0.74
C ARG A 50 -2.17 -6.67 -0.64
N ILE A 51 -3.39 -7.15 -0.83
CA ILE A 51 -4.62 -6.40 -0.61
C ILE A 51 -5.46 -7.22 0.37
N THR A 52 -5.97 -6.57 1.41
CA THR A 52 -6.84 -7.17 2.42
C THR A 52 -8.03 -6.25 2.67
N PRO A 53 -9.13 -6.75 3.28
CA PRO A 53 -10.26 -5.91 3.65
C PRO A 53 -9.91 -4.76 4.59
N ASN A 54 -8.80 -4.88 5.32
CA ASN A 54 -8.33 -3.87 6.28
C ASN A 54 -7.21 -3.00 5.71
N GLY A 55 -6.74 -3.28 4.49
CA GLY A 55 -5.76 -2.46 3.81
C GLY A 55 -4.77 -3.17 2.90
N GLY A 56 -3.86 -2.40 2.33
CA GLY A 56 -2.81 -2.84 1.41
C GLY A 56 -1.40 -2.83 2.02
N GLU A 57 -0.47 -3.55 1.41
CA GLU A 57 0.96 -3.40 1.68
C GLU A 57 1.78 -3.78 0.45
N VAL A 58 2.69 -2.90 0.03
CA VAL A 58 3.76 -3.16 -0.94
C VAL A 58 5.11 -3.16 -0.22
N LEU A 59 5.70 -4.35 -0.06
CA LEU A 59 6.99 -4.54 0.59
C LEU A 59 8.12 -4.46 -0.44
N ARG A 60 8.98 -3.46 -0.30
CA ARG A 60 10.22 -3.31 -1.08
C ARG A 60 11.45 -3.64 -0.23
N PRO A 61 12.51 -4.20 -0.83
CA PRO A 61 13.75 -4.45 -0.12
C PRO A 61 14.42 -3.12 0.25
N ALA A 62 14.97 -3.07 1.46
CA ALA A 62 15.70 -1.89 1.94
C ALA A 62 16.98 -1.66 1.12
N ARG A 63 17.35 -0.40 0.92
CA ARG A 63 18.65 -0.03 0.34
C ARG A 63 19.70 0.17 1.44
N PRO A 64 20.98 -0.13 1.15
CA PRO A 64 22.07 0.07 2.09
C PRO A 64 22.45 1.54 2.30
N SER A 65 22.07 2.44 1.39
CA SER A 65 22.43 3.87 1.47
C SER A 65 21.32 4.76 0.91
N TYR A 66 21.01 5.84 1.63
CA TYR A 66 20.05 6.86 1.21
C TYR A 66 20.80 8.16 0.91
N THR A 67 20.98 8.47 -0.37
CA THR A 67 21.44 9.79 -0.81
C THR A 67 20.24 10.74 -0.94
N ALA A 68 20.48 12.05 -1.03
CA ALA A 68 19.41 13.03 -1.24
C ALA A 68 18.56 12.73 -2.51
N GLU A 69 19.18 12.19 -3.57
CA GLU A 69 18.45 11.78 -4.78
C GLU A 69 17.55 10.56 -4.52
N ILE A 70 18.05 9.56 -3.80
CA ILE A 70 17.27 8.38 -3.43
C ILE A 70 16.09 8.80 -2.54
N ILE A 71 16.31 9.66 -1.56
CA ILE A 71 15.25 10.18 -0.68
C ILE A 71 14.16 10.86 -1.50
N LYS A 72 14.51 11.70 -2.49
CA LYS A 72 13.52 12.31 -3.38
C LYS A 72 12.70 11.26 -4.15
N LYS A 73 13.35 10.20 -4.66
CA LYS A 73 12.65 9.10 -5.36
C LYS A 73 11.71 8.35 -4.41
N GLU A 74 12.15 8.09 -3.18
CA GLU A 74 11.33 7.45 -2.15
C GLU A 74 10.12 8.31 -1.77
N LEU A 75 10.29 9.63 -1.66
CA LEU A 75 9.17 10.55 -1.44
C LEU A 75 8.15 10.53 -2.58
N VAL A 76 8.62 10.52 -3.84
CA VAL A 76 7.72 10.36 -5.00
C VAL A 76 7.00 9.02 -4.93
N CYS A 77 7.70 7.94 -4.56
CA CYS A 77 7.11 6.61 -4.42
C CYS A 77 6.02 6.57 -3.32
N LEU A 78 6.25 7.21 -2.17
CA LEU A 78 5.25 7.31 -1.09
C LEU A 78 4.03 8.12 -1.54
N MET A 79 4.22 9.21 -2.28
CA MET A 79 3.10 10.01 -2.80
C MET A 79 2.38 9.39 -4.00
N ALA A 80 2.94 8.35 -4.60
CA ALA A 80 2.41 7.73 -5.82
C ALA A 80 1.06 7.04 -5.60
N GLY A 81 0.83 6.41 -4.44
CA GLY A 81 -0.46 5.79 -4.13
C GLY A 81 -1.59 6.82 -4.10
N ARG A 82 -1.34 7.96 -3.43
CA ARG A 82 -2.24 9.11 -3.42
C ARG A 82 -2.50 9.67 -4.82
N ALA A 83 -1.44 9.82 -5.63
CA ALA A 83 -1.55 10.31 -6.99
C ALA A 83 -2.37 9.35 -7.89
N ALA A 84 -2.20 8.04 -7.71
CA ALA A 84 -2.95 7.02 -8.45
C ALA A 84 -4.44 7.06 -8.12
N GLU A 85 -4.81 7.21 -6.84
CA GLU A 85 -6.22 7.38 -6.44
C GLU A 85 -6.83 8.63 -7.08
N GLN A 86 -6.14 9.77 -6.97
CA GLN A 86 -6.61 11.02 -7.57
C GLN A 86 -6.80 10.90 -9.08
N PHE A 87 -5.91 10.17 -9.77
CA PHE A 87 -5.94 10.03 -11.22
C PHE A 87 -7.02 9.04 -11.72
N LEU A 88 -7.17 7.88 -11.07
CA LEU A 88 -8.06 6.81 -11.54
C LEU A 88 -9.46 6.85 -10.93
N ILE A 89 -9.60 7.41 -9.71
CA ILE A 89 -10.87 7.46 -8.97
C ILE A 89 -11.41 8.89 -8.92
N GLY A 90 -10.54 9.89 -8.91
CA GLY A 90 -10.92 11.31 -8.84
C GLY A 90 -11.04 11.85 -7.40
N ASP A 91 -10.83 11.00 -6.40
CA ASP A 91 -10.88 11.36 -4.98
C ASP A 91 -9.82 10.57 -4.20
N VAL A 92 -9.37 11.11 -3.07
CA VAL A 92 -8.24 10.60 -2.27
C VAL A 92 -8.72 10.16 -0.89
N SER A 93 -8.36 8.96 -0.47
CA SER A 93 -8.59 8.46 0.89
C SER A 93 -7.62 9.07 1.91
N SER A 94 -8.02 9.07 3.19
CA SER A 94 -7.17 9.45 4.33
C SER A 94 -5.97 8.52 4.55
N GLY A 95 -5.91 7.36 3.88
CA GLY A 95 -4.78 6.43 3.94
C GLY A 95 -4.55 5.79 5.32
N SER A 96 -5.47 6.00 6.27
CA SER A 96 -5.39 5.49 7.63
C SER A 96 -6.03 4.11 7.72
N GLU A 97 -5.35 3.10 7.19
CA GLU A 97 -5.72 1.71 7.37
C GLU A 97 -5.10 1.20 8.69
N SER A 98 -5.93 0.54 9.51
CA SER A 98 -5.64 0.29 10.93
C SER A 98 -4.29 -0.39 11.16
N GLY A 99 -3.36 0.32 11.82
CA GLY A 99 -2.10 -0.24 12.31
C GLY A 99 -0.86 -0.08 11.41
N GLN A 100 -0.97 0.62 10.28
CA GLN A 100 0.20 1.03 9.47
C GLN A 100 0.34 2.55 9.48
N GLN A 101 1.58 3.05 9.47
CA GLN A 101 1.82 4.47 9.22
C GLN A 101 1.36 4.81 7.81
N SER A 102 0.63 5.93 7.65
CA SER A 102 0.22 6.36 6.32
C SER A 102 1.42 6.76 5.46
N ASP A 103 1.27 6.72 4.14
CA ASP A 103 2.33 7.18 3.22
C ASP A 103 2.77 8.63 3.52
N LEU A 104 1.84 9.47 3.96
CA LEU A 104 2.11 10.86 4.30
C LEU A 104 2.91 10.98 5.60
N GLU A 105 2.60 10.16 6.61
CA GLU A 105 3.38 10.07 7.84
C GLU A 105 4.80 9.61 7.55
N LEU A 106 4.96 8.57 6.71
CA LEU A 106 6.27 8.06 6.29
C LEU A 106 7.05 9.10 5.49
N ALA A 107 6.40 9.82 4.57
CA ALA A 107 7.05 10.85 3.76
C ALA A 107 7.50 12.02 4.62
N THR A 108 6.67 12.44 5.58
CA THR A 108 7.01 13.51 6.52
C THR A 108 8.18 13.09 7.42
N ALA A 109 8.16 11.87 7.96
CA ALA A 109 9.25 11.35 8.78
C ALA A 109 10.56 11.26 7.99
N LEU A 110 10.51 10.81 6.73
CA LEU A 110 11.68 10.71 5.86
C LEU A 110 12.28 12.08 5.54
N LEU A 111 11.44 13.09 5.31
CA LEU A 111 11.89 14.48 5.10
C LEU A 111 12.57 15.04 6.36
N VAL A 112 11.96 14.85 7.53
CA VAL A 112 12.54 15.29 8.79
C VAL A 112 13.89 14.61 9.02
N ALA A 113 14.00 13.31 8.78
CA ALA A 113 15.25 12.57 8.93
C ALA A 113 16.36 12.97 7.95
N GLN A 114 16.03 13.64 6.83
CA GLN A 114 17.02 14.14 5.87
C GLN A 114 17.67 15.46 6.31
N GLU A 115 17.00 16.24 7.16
CA GLU A 115 17.48 17.55 7.63
C GLU A 115 18.39 17.45 8.88
N TYR A 116 18.46 16.28 9.51
CA TYR A 116 19.33 15.98 10.67
C TYR A 116 20.55 15.17 10.25
#